data_AF-A0A9X0BDI3-F1
#
_entry.id   AF-A0A9X0BDI3-F1
#
_cell.length_a   1.000
_cell.length_b   1.000
_cell.length_c   1.000
_cell.angle_alpha   90.00
_cell.angle_beta   90.00
_cell.angle_gamma   90.00
#
_symmetry.space_group_name_H-M   'P 1'
#
loop_
_entity.id
_entity.type
_entity.pdbx_description
1 polymer ?
#
loop_
_entity_poly.entity_id
_entity_poly.type
_entity_poly.pdbx_seq_one_letter_code
_entity_poly.pdbx_strand_id
1 'polypeptide(L)'
;MTCVEAIARGLNKRSGSKPAHWIQVSGASVISVPDILAGTFGEGSSKNYGDVDNAEEVRDIIRKNAGMRVVDNHLLNNVTGSKTAIIFPPIIYGEGRGVTKQRSVQIPELSRVAIETRQVVQVGKGESTWSNIHIADLSDLFVRLVEKAVQGSEEALWNQNGLYFMGNSMLSFGKISQLVAEATHALGLTDTTTVKSLSADEADKLWAPARIFWGTNARMEGQRASRLLGWSPQKHSVEQEIPTTVKVEATLLGKL
;
A
#
# COMPACT_ATOMS: atom_id res chain seq x y z
N MET A 1 1.77 -23.76 14.90
CA MET A 1 0.95 -22.64 15.36
C MET A 1 1.56 -21.36 14.86
N THR A 2 0.84 -20.62 14.03
CA THR A 2 1.30 -19.37 13.41
C THR A 2 1.12 -18.19 14.36
N CYS A 3 1.80 -17.06 14.11
CA CYS A 3 1.63 -15.85 14.93
C CYS A 3 0.18 -15.35 14.94
N VAL A 4 -0.53 -15.45 13.80
CA VAL A 4 -1.93 -15.01 13.68
C VAL A 4 -2.86 -15.85 14.57
N GLU A 5 -2.65 -17.16 14.65
CA GLU A 5 -3.40 -18.06 15.55
C GLU A 5 -3.12 -17.76 17.02
N ALA A 6 -1.86 -17.45 17.37
CA ALA A 6 -1.49 -17.13 18.74
C ALA A 6 -2.19 -15.84 19.21
N ILE A 7 -2.24 -14.80 18.38
CA ILE A 7 -2.95 -13.55 18.64
C ILE A 7 -4.45 -13.82 18.83
N ALA A 8 -5.08 -14.54 17.89
CA ALA A 8 -6.51 -14.87 17.94
C ALA A 8 -6.88 -15.60 19.26
N ARG A 9 -6.09 -16.62 19.64
CA ARG A 9 -6.31 -17.34 20.91
C ARG A 9 -6.13 -16.44 22.13
N GLY A 10 -5.16 -15.53 22.11
CA GLY A 10 -4.93 -14.57 23.19
C GLY A 10 -6.12 -13.61 23.38
N LEU A 11 -6.63 -13.06 22.27
CA LEU A 11 -7.81 -12.19 22.29
C LEU A 11 -9.07 -12.92 22.79
N ASN A 12 -9.25 -14.18 22.42
CA ASN A 12 -10.40 -14.99 22.85
C ASN A 12 -10.36 -15.42 24.33
N LYS A 13 -9.20 -15.31 24.99
CA LYS A 13 -9.08 -15.57 26.44
C LYS A 13 -9.47 -14.37 27.30
N ARG A 14 -9.76 -13.20 26.73
CA ARG A 14 -10.21 -12.04 27.52
C ARG A 14 -11.57 -12.32 28.15
N SER A 15 -11.67 -12.08 29.45
CA SER A 15 -12.89 -12.21 30.27
C SER A 15 -13.63 -10.88 30.50
N GLY A 16 -13.36 -9.86 29.68
CA GLY A 16 -13.99 -8.54 29.81
C GLY A 16 -15.36 -8.45 29.13
N SER A 17 -16.22 -7.55 29.61
CA SER A 17 -17.57 -7.33 29.04
C SER A 17 -17.58 -6.68 27.65
N LYS A 18 -16.48 -6.04 27.24
CA LYS A 18 -16.31 -5.45 25.89
C LYS A 18 -15.50 -6.38 24.99
N PRO A 19 -15.88 -6.54 23.70
CA PRO A 19 -15.13 -7.34 22.75
C PRO A 19 -13.71 -6.78 22.57
N ALA A 20 -12.76 -7.68 22.30
CA ALA A 20 -11.43 -7.27 21.88
C ALA A 20 -11.48 -6.75 20.44
N HIS A 21 -10.60 -5.81 20.09
CA HIS A 21 -10.49 -5.28 18.74
C HIS A 21 -9.10 -5.58 18.17
N TRP A 22 -9.03 -5.93 16.89
CA TRP A 22 -7.80 -6.22 16.17
C TRP A 22 -7.79 -5.47 14.84
N ILE A 23 -6.92 -4.45 14.75
CA ILE A 23 -6.63 -3.76 13.49
C ILE A 23 -5.38 -4.40 12.87
N GLN A 24 -5.56 -5.11 11.77
CA GLN A 24 -4.53 -5.79 11.01
C GLN A 24 -4.07 -4.93 9.84
N VAL A 25 -2.77 -4.83 9.63
CA VAL A 25 -2.20 -4.24 8.41
C VAL A 25 -1.87 -5.36 7.43
N SER A 26 -2.49 -5.32 6.26
CA SER A 26 -2.16 -6.16 5.11
C SER A 26 -1.39 -5.32 4.08
N GLY A 27 -1.66 -5.47 2.79
CA GLY A 27 -1.10 -4.64 1.74
C GLY A 27 -1.96 -4.65 0.48
N ALA A 28 -1.91 -3.54 -0.26
CA ALA A 28 -2.65 -3.36 -1.49
C ALA A 28 -2.36 -4.39 -2.58
N SER A 29 -1.24 -5.13 -2.49
CA SER A 29 -0.94 -6.21 -3.44
C SER A 29 -2.01 -7.31 -3.47
N VAL A 30 -2.94 -7.34 -2.51
CA VAL A 30 -4.11 -8.24 -2.57
C VAL A 30 -4.90 -8.06 -3.87
N ILE A 31 -5.07 -6.82 -4.34
CA ILE A 31 -5.77 -6.53 -5.61
C ILE A 31 -4.85 -6.50 -6.82
N SER A 32 -3.55 -6.75 -6.63
CA SER A 32 -2.57 -6.98 -7.70
C SER A 32 -2.48 -8.43 -8.13
N VAL A 33 -3.11 -9.37 -7.41
CA VAL A 33 -3.10 -10.80 -7.71
C VAL A 33 -3.48 -11.12 -9.15
N PRO A 34 -4.51 -10.50 -9.77
CA PRO A 34 -4.84 -10.76 -11.17
C PRO A 34 -3.67 -10.51 -12.13
N ASP A 35 -2.95 -9.40 -11.96
CA ASP A 35 -1.81 -9.05 -12.81
C ASP A 35 -0.64 -10.02 -12.60
N ILE A 36 -0.42 -10.42 -11.35
CA ILE A 36 0.64 -11.38 -10.97
C ILE A 36 0.39 -12.73 -11.65
N LEU A 37 -0.85 -13.22 -11.64
CA LEU A 37 -1.21 -14.49 -12.24
C LEU A 37 -1.21 -14.43 -13.77
N ALA A 38 -1.60 -13.28 -14.35
CA ALA A 38 -1.63 -13.08 -15.80
C ALA A 38 -0.26 -12.73 -16.39
N GLY A 39 0.70 -12.29 -15.57
CA GLY A 39 2.01 -11.82 -16.03
C GLY A 39 1.96 -10.49 -16.79
N THR A 40 0.93 -9.67 -16.58
CA THR A 40 0.68 -8.41 -17.31
C THR A 40 1.46 -7.23 -16.74
N PHE A 41 2.75 -7.45 -16.44
CA PHE A 41 3.57 -6.45 -15.75
C PHE A 41 3.81 -5.21 -16.62
N GLY A 42 3.53 -4.02 -16.07
CA GLY A 42 3.68 -2.75 -16.76
C GLY A 42 2.45 -2.33 -17.57
N GLU A 43 1.41 -3.16 -17.63
CA GLU A 43 0.15 -2.85 -18.30
C GLU A 43 -0.82 -2.12 -17.37
N GLY A 44 -1.65 -1.26 -17.95
CA GLY A 44 -2.71 -0.55 -17.23
C GLY A 44 -3.96 -1.40 -17.07
N SER A 45 -4.71 -1.13 -15.99
CA SER A 45 -6.04 -1.69 -15.77
C SER A 45 -7.04 -0.60 -15.47
N SER A 46 -8.27 -0.75 -15.97
CA SER A 46 -9.41 0.11 -15.62
C SER A 46 -10.15 -0.38 -14.37
N LYS A 47 -9.88 -1.59 -13.89
CA LYS A 47 -10.53 -2.16 -12.71
C LYS A 47 -10.14 -1.38 -11.46
N ASN A 48 -11.14 -0.79 -10.80
CA ASN A 48 -11.01 -0.17 -9.50
C ASN A 48 -11.76 -1.02 -8.46
N TYR A 49 -11.20 -1.17 -7.26
CA TYR A 49 -11.82 -1.93 -6.17
C TYR A 49 -12.25 -1.02 -5.03
N GLY A 50 -13.54 -1.02 -4.71
CA GLY A 50 -14.09 -0.40 -3.50
C GLY A 50 -14.11 -1.38 -2.31
N ASP A 51 -13.82 -0.89 -1.11
CA ASP A 51 -13.89 -1.67 0.15
C ASP A 51 -15.32 -1.89 0.66
N VAL A 52 -16.32 -1.31 0.00
CA VAL A 52 -17.75 -1.60 0.18
C VAL A 52 -18.30 -2.30 -1.05
N ASP A 53 -18.23 -1.66 -2.21
CA ASP A 53 -18.95 -2.11 -3.41
C ASP A 53 -18.32 -3.38 -4.03
N ASN A 54 -17.01 -3.61 -3.84
CA ASN A 54 -16.30 -4.81 -4.30
C ASN A 54 -15.83 -5.70 -3.14
N ALA A 55 -16.40 -5.54 -1.94
CA ALA A 55 -15.87 -6.19 -0.74
C ALA A 55 -15.87 -7.72 -0.85
N GLU A 56 -16.90 -8.35 -1.42
CA GLU A 56 -16.89 -9.82 -1.61
C GLU A 56 -15.86 -10.27 -2.65
N GLU A 57 -15.67 -9.51 -3.72
CA GLU A 57 -14.64 -9.82 -4.72
C GLU A 57 -13.24 -9.80 -4.08
N VAL A 58 -12.97 -8.83 -3.19
CA VAL A 58 -11.72 -8.76 -2.41
C VAL A 58 -11.60 -9.97 -1.47
N ARG A 59 -12.66 -10.35 -0.76
CA ARG A 59 -12.66 -11.56 0.09
C ARG A 59 -12.41 -12.82 -0.73
N ASP A 60 -12.99 -12.93 -1.91
CA ASP A 60 -12.79 -14.06 -2.81
C ASP A 60 -11.36 -14.14 -3.34
N ILE A 61 -10.73 -13.00 -3.67
CA ILE A 61 -9.32 -12.96 -3.99
C ILE A 61 -8.49 -13.48 -2.81
N ILE A 62 -8.77 -13.03 -1.57
CA ILE A 62 -8.08 -13.51 -0.38
C ILE A 62 -8.25 -15.02 -0.19
N ARG A 63 -9.48 -15.54 -0.26
CA ARG A 63 -9.81 -16.96 -0.08
C ARG A 63 -9.13 -17.84 -1.13
N LYS A 64 -9.22 -17.48 -2.41
CA LYS A 64 -8.61 -18.23 -3.53
C LYS A 64 -7.08 -18.23 -3.46
N ASN A 65 -6.50 -17.27 -2.74
CA ASN A 65 -5.06 -17.10 -2.60
C ASN A 65 -4.58 -17.30 -1.14
N ALA A 66 -5.26 -18.17 -0.40
CA ALA A 66 -5.03 -18.40 1.03
C ALA A 66 -3.55 -18.72 1.38
N GLY A 67 -2.82 -19.39 0.50
CA GLY A 67 -1.39 -19.67 0.70
C GLY A 67 -0.50 -18.43 0.68
N MET A 68 -0.87 -17.40 -0.08
CA MET A 68 -0.16 -16.10 -0.13
C MET A 68 -0.76 -15.07 0.84
N ARG A 69 -2.03 -15.26 1.24
CA ARG A 69 -2.81 -14.37 2.11
C ARG A 69 -3.18 -15.03 3.43
N VAL A 70 -2.24 -15.78 4.02
CA VAL A 70 -2.48 -16.62 5.21
C VAL A 70 -3.10 -15.82 6.35
N VAL A 71 -2.59 -14.63 6.63
CA VAL A 71 -3.06 -13.77 7.72
C VAL A 71 -4.45 -13.22 7.42
N ASP A 72 -4.65 -12.60 6.26
CA ASP A 72 -5.96 -12.03 5.87
C ASP A 72 -7.04 -13.12 5.85
N ASN A 73 -6.71 -14.28 5.28
CA ASN A 73 -7.63 -15.41 5.20
C ASN A 73 -7.97 -15.96 6.58
N HIS A 74 -7.01 -15.99 7.52
CA HIS A 74 -7.29 -16.38 8.90
C HIS A 74 -8.21 -15.38 9.61
N LEU A 75 -7.99 -14.08 9.44
CA LEU A 75 -8.87 -13.05 10.00
C LEU A 75 -10.29 -13.14 9.43
N LEU A 76 -10.45 -13.44 8.15
CA LEU A 76 -11.76 -13.53 7.50
C LEU A 76 -12.58 -14.76 7.94
N ASN A 77 -11.92 -15.89 8.21
CA ASN A 77 -12.62 -17.18 8.36
C ASN A 77 -12.52 -17.80 9.76
N ASN A 78 -11.51 -17.43 10.57
CA ASN A 78 -11.20 -18.16 11.80
C ASN A 78 -11.28 -17.30 13.07
N VAL A 79 -11.18 -15.97 12.95
CA VAL A 79 -11.28 -15.08 14.12
C VAL A 79 -12.75 -14.89 14.49
N THR A 80 -13.11 -15.32 15.70
CA THR A 80 -14.44 -15.18 16.30
C THR A 80 -14.33 -14.47 17.65
N GLY A 81 -15.40 -13.86 18.15
CA GLY A 81 -15.44 -13.20 19.46
C GLY A 81 -14.69 -11.86 19.58
N SER A 82 -13.82 -11.54 18.62
CA SER A 82 -13.14 -10.25 18.48
C SER A 82 -13.71 -9.46 17.30
N LYS A 83 -13.60 -8.12 17.36
CA LYS A 83 -13.92 -7.19 16.27
C LYS A 83 -12.67 -6.92 15.43
N THR A 84 -12.66 -7.33 14.16
CA THR A 84 -11.48 -7.17 13.28
C THR A 84 -11.63 -6.06 12.26
N ALA A 85 -10.52 -5.40 11.91
CA ALA A 85 -10.42 -4.52 10.76
C ALA A 85 -9.12 -4.84 10.02
N ILE A 86 -9.17 -5.01 8.71
CA ILE A 86 -8.03 -5.25 7.83
C ILE A 86 -7.82 -4.02 6.95
N ILE A 87 -6.66 -3.41 7.12
CA ILE A 87 -6.24 -2.21 6.41
C ILE A 87 -5.32 -2.63 5.26
N PHE A 88 -5.55 -2.14 4.04
CA PHE A 88 -4.71 -2.44 2.88
C PHE A 88 -4.04 -1.16 2.36
N PRO A 89 -2.91 -0.73 2.95
CA PRO A 89 -2.23 0.46 2.49
C PRO A 89 -1.70 0.31 1.06
N PRO A 90 -1.88 1.33 0.20
CA PRO A 90 -1.33 1.38 -1.16
C PRO A 90 0.11 1.90 -1.12
N ILE A 91 0.54 2.73 -2.09
CA ILE A 91 1.81 3.45 -1.96
C ILE A 91 1.72 4.37 -0.74
N ILE A 92 2.49 4.08 0.29
CA ILE A 92 2.65 4.96 1.45
C ILE A 92 3.83 5.89 1.17
N TYR A 93 3.60 7.20 1.24
CA TYR A 93 4.65 8.23 1.09
C TYR A 93 4.68 9.19 2.27
N GLY A 94 5.69 10.06 2.30
CA GLY A 94 5.96 10.97 3.40
C GLY A 94 6.84 10.34 4.48
N GLU A 95 7.51 11.20 5.24
CA GLU A 95 8.37 10.78 6.35
C GLU A 95 7.53 10.28 7.56
N GLY A 96 7.86 9.08 8.02
CA GLY A 96 7.25 8.51 9.22
C GLY A 96 7.67 9.25 10.49
N ARG A 97 6.72 9.44 11.41
CA ARG A 97 6.94 10.10 12.72
C ARG A 97 7.25 9.11 13.85
N GLY A 98 7.45 7.84 13.53
CA GLY A 98 7.73 6.78 14.49
C GLY A 98 9.22 6.63 14.78
N VAL A 99 9.57 5.93 15.86
CA VAL A 99 10.96 5.78 16.34
C VAL A 99 11.79 4.73 15.58
N THR A 100 11.19 4.02 14.61
CA THR A 100 11.85 2.93 13.88
C THR A 100 11.96 3.26 12.39
N LYS A 101 11.10 2.68 11.55
CA LYS A 101 11.12 2.88 10.11
C LYS A 101 10.37 4.16 9.76
N GLN A 102 11.12 5.15 9.28
CA GLN A 102 10.58 6.44 8.80
C GLN A 102 10.58 6.56 7.28
N ARG A 103 11.31 5.68 6.58
CA ARG A 103 11.44 5.62 5.13
C ARG A 103 10.36 4.74 4.51
N SER A 104 9.74 5.21 3.42
CA SER A 104 8.86 4.41 2.56
C SER A 104 9.66 3.44 1.66
N VAL A 105 9.00 2.79 0.70
CA VAL A 105 9.63 1.71 -0.09
C VAL A 105 9.65 2.01 -1.59
N GLN A 106 8.49 2.06 -2.26
CA GLN A 106 8.44 1.99 -3.72
C GLN A 106 9.16 3.15 -4.44
N ILE A 107 8.87 4.40 -4.05
CA ILE A 107 9.47 5.60 -4.63
C ILE A 107 10.93 5.76 -4.19
N PRO A 108 11.29 5.54 -2.89
CA PRO A 108 12.69 5.51 -2.48
C PRO A 108 13.54 4.47 -3.22
N GLU A 109 13.06 3.24 -3.41
CA GLU A 109 13.79 2.22 -4.16
C GLU A 109 13.96 2.58 -5.63
N LEU A 110 12.94 3.17 -6.26
CA LEU A 110 13.05 3.65 -7.64
C LEU A 110 14.08 4.79 -7.74
N SER A 111 14.09 5.69 -6.76
CA SER A 111 15.06 6.79 -6.66
C SER A 111 16.48 6.29 -6.44
N ARG A 112 16.66 5.31 -5.54
CA ARG A 112 17.94 4.64 -5.29
C ARG A 112 18.49 4.02 -6.58
N VAL A 113 17.68 3.23 -7.29
CA VAL A 113 18.05 2.62 -8.57
C VAL A 113 18.41 3.67 -9.61
N ALA A 114 17.62 4.74 -9.71
CA ALA A 114 17.89 5.84 -10.63
C ALA A 114 19.25 6.52 -10.35
N ILE A 115 19.57 6.77 -9.08
CA ILE A 115 20.81 7.43 -8.66
C ILE A 115 22.03 6.52 -8.88
N GLU A 116 21.94 5.24 -8.50
CA GLU A 116 23.06 4.29 -8.63
C GLU A 116 23.38 3.97 -10.10
N THR A 117 22.35 3.83 -10.93
CA THR A 117 22.51 3.50 -12.36
C THR A 117 22.60 4.72 -13.28
N ARG A 118 22.40 5.92 -12.72
CA ARG A 118 22.23 7.19 -13.44
C ARG A 118 21.10 7.18 -14.49
N GLN A 119 20.17 6.22 -14.40
CA GLN A 119 19.09 6.02 -15.37
C GLN A 119 17.80 5.65 -14.66
N VAL A 120 16.74 6.42 -14.88
CA VAL A 120 15.42 6.11 -14.33
C VAL A 120 14.73 5.06 -15.19
N VAL A 121 13.98 4.15 -14.56
CA VAL A 121 13.39 2.99 -15.23
C VAL A 121 11.88 2.89 -15.00
N GLN A 122 11.20 2.12 -15.83
CA GLN A 122 9.82 1.67 -15.62
C GLN A 122 9.68 0.21 -16.08
N VAL A 123 8.68 -0.50 -15.57
CA VAL A 123 8.34 -1.86 -16.03
C VAL A 123 7.38 -1.77 -17.21
N GLY A 124 7.72 -2.40 -18.33
CA GLY A 124 6.90 -2.45 -19.54
C GLY A 124 6.46 -1.06 -20.00
N LYS A 125 5.15 -0.91 -20.25
CA LYS A 125 4.55 0.37 -20.68
C LYS A 125 4.50 1.42 -19.56
N GLY A 126 4.72 1.03 -18.30
CA GLY A 126 4.60 1.92 -17.14
C GLY A 126 3.16 2.34 -16.84
N GLU A 127 2.16 1.67 -17.42
CA GLU A 127 0.74 2.04 -17.28
C GLU A 127 0.12 1.49 -15.99
N SER A 128 0.81 0.55 -15.33
CA SER A 128 0.43 -0.01 -14.04
C SER A 128 0.25 1.09 -12.99
N THR A 129 -0.91 1.10 -12.34
CA THR A 129 -1.36 2.23 -11.51
C THR A 129 -1.72 1.78 -10.10
N TRP A 130 -1.23 2.51 -9.10
CA TRP A 130 -1.56 2.30 -7.69
C TRP A 130 -2.21 3.54 -7.11
N SER A 131 -3.15 3.34 -6.19
CA SER A 131 -3.53 4.40 -5.25
C SER A 131 -2.32 4.82 -4.39
N ASN A 132 -2.42 5.95 -3.71
CA ASN A 132 -1.38 6.38 -2.78
C ASN A 132 -1.98 7.09 -1.56
N ILE A 133 -1.23 7.15 -0.47
CA ILE A 133 -1.62 7.80 0.77
C ILE A 133 -0.40 8.32 1.53
N HIS A 134 -0.51 9.53 2.09
CA HIS A 134 0.52 10.06 2.98
C HIS A 134 0.46 9.33 4.34
N ILE A 135 1.62 8.98 4.93
CA ILE A 135 1.71 8.22 6.18
C ILE A 135 0.93 8.86 7.34
N ALA A 136 0.90 10.19 7.42
CA ALA A 136 0.12 10.91 8.42
C ALA A 136 -1.40 10.71 8.26
N ASP A 137 -1.92 10.73 7.03
CA ASP A 137 -3.34 10.48 6.77
C ASP A 137 -3.70 9.01 7.03
N LEU A 138 -2.81 8.10 6.67
CA LEU A 138 -2.94 6.69 7.04
C LEU A 138 -3.04 6.52 8.56
N SER A 139 -2.14 7.15 9.32
CA SER A 139 -2.17 7.06 10.79
C SER A 139 -3.44 7.65 11.41
N ASP A 140 -4.05 8.67 10.79
CA ASP A 140 -5.33 9.24 11.24
C ASP A 140 -6.48 8.22 11.15
N LEU A 141 -6.50 7.38 10.12
CA LEU A 141 -7.48 6.30 10.02
C LEU A 141 -7.38 5.31 11.18
N PHE A 142 -6.17 4.94 11.59
CA PHE A 142 -5.97 4.06 12.75
C PHE A 142 -6.50 4.71 14.03
N VAL A 143 -6.26 6.00 14.23
CA VAL A 143 -6.79 6.75 15.39
C VAL A 143 -8.31 6.67 15.42
N ARG A 144 -8.98 6.98 14.31
CA ARG A 144 -10.46 6.93 14.22
C ARG A 144 -11.03 5.55 14.50
N LEU A 145 -10.38 4.49 14.01
CA LEU A 145 -10.80 3.13 14.32
C LEU A 145 -10.65 2.81 15.80
N VAL A 146 -9.54 3.22 16.42
CA VAL A 146 -9.34 3.05 17.87
C VAL A 146 -10.39 3.83 18.67
N GLU A 147 -10.70 5.07 18.29
CA GLU A 147 -11.76 5.85 18.92
C GLU A 147 -13.12 5.16 18.85
N LYS A 148 -13.51 4.65 17.66
CA LYS A 148 -14.74 3.88 17.48
C LYS A 148 -14.75 2.60 18.30
N ALA A 149 -13.61 1.92 18.44
CA ALA A 149 -13.47 0.74 19.28
C ALA A 149 -13.66 1.06 20.77
N VAL A 150 -13.09 2.17 21.25
CA VAL A 150 -13.23 2.63 22.65
C VAL A 150 -14.68 3.02 22.97
N GLN A 151 -15.32 3.72 22.04
CA GLN A 151 -16.74 4.09 22.12
C GLN A 151 -17.68 2.87 22.09
N GLY A 152 -17.19 1.71 21.65
CA GLY A 152 -18.01 0.51 21.51
C GLY A 152 -18.98 0.61 20.32
N SER A 153 -18.56 1.26 19.23
CA SER A 153 -19.40 1.40 18.04
C SER A 153 -19.80 0.03 17.48
N GLU A 154 -21.10 -0.11 17.22
CA GLU A 154 -21.72 -1.26 16.53
C GLU A 154 -21.99 -0.95 15.05
N GLU A 155 -21.48 0.16 14.52
CA GLU A 155 -21.52 0.46 13.09
C GLU A 155 -20.80 -0.64 12.28
N ALA A 156 -21.06 -0.67 10.97
CA ALA A 156 -20.48 -1.60 10.01
C ALA A 156 -18.98 -1.32 9.73
N LEU A 157 -18.18 -1.33 10.79
CA LEU A 157 -16.74 -1.02 10.82
C LEU A 157 -15.87 -2.27 11.02
N TRP A 158 -16.47 -3.39 11.42
CA TRP A 158 -15.73 -4.54 11.94
C TRP A 158 -16.10 -5.85 11.24
N ASN A 159 -15.25 -6.87 11.41
CA ASN A 159 -15.45 -8.25 10.98
C ASN A 159 -15.66 -8.35 9.47
N GLN A 160 -16.79 -8.89 9.02
CA GLN A 160 -17.11 -8.95 7.59
C GLN A 160 -17.08 -7.55 6.97
N ASN A 161 -17.54 -6.52 7.69
CA ASN A 161 -17.47 -5.13 7.22
C ASN A 161 -16.14 -4.44 7.52
N GLY A 162 -15.12 -5.17 7.98
CA GLY A 162 -13.85 -4.61 8.43
C GLY A 162 -12.80 -4.45 7.35
N LEU A 163 -13.13 -4.38 6.06
CA LEU A 163 -12.14 -4.11 5.01
C LEU A 163 -12.01 -2.60 4.79
N TYR A 164 -10.78 -2.11 4.77
CA TYR A 164 -10.47 -0.69 4.58
C TYR A 164 -9.47 -0.48 3.45
N PHE A 165 -9.96 0.15 2.40
CA PHE A 165 -9.14 0.78 1.38
C PHE A 165 -9.03 2.27 1.65
N MET A 166 -8.12 2.90 0.92
CA MET A 166 -7.71 4.29 1.12
C MET A 166 -7.05 4.83 -0.12
N GLY A 167 -6.82 6.13 -0.11
CA GLY A 167 -6.35 6.85 -1.28
C GLY A 167 -7.54 7.36 -2.08
N ASN A 168 -7.48 8.66 -2.34
CA ASN A 168 -8.37 9.39 -3.24
C ASN A 168 -7.63 9.80 -4.52
N SER A 169 -6.34 9.48 -4.62
CA SER A 169 -5.50 9.72 -5.78
C SER A 169 -4.76 8.44 -6.19
N MET A 170 -4.42 8.37 -7.47
CA MET A 170 -3.69 7.26 -8.07
C MET A 170 -2.66 7.81 -9.05
N LEU A 171 -1.54 7.12 -9.18
CA LEU A 171 -0.53 7.42 -10.20
C LEU A 171 -0.07 6.15 -10.89
N SER A 172 0.17 6.26 -12.19
CA SER A 172 0.87 5.23 -12.94
C SER A 172 2.35 5.25 -12.57
N PHE A 173 2.99 4.08 -12.61
CA PHE A 173 4.43 3.99 -12.36
C PHE A 173 5.24 4.72 -13.41
N GLY A 174 4.79 4.80 -14.66
CA GLY A 174 5.41 5.63 -15.69
C GLY A 174 5.42 7.11 -15.31
N LYS A 175 4.31 7.63 -14.73
CA LYS A 175 4.29 9.01 -14.24
C LYS A 175 5.19 9.21 -13.02
N ILE A 176 5.20 8.26 -12.08
CA ILE A 176 6.12 8.30 -10.93
C ILE A 176 7.58 8.31 -11.42
N SER A 177 7.95 7.41 -12.33
CA SER A 177 9.28 7.34 -12.93
C SER A 177 9.64 8.66 -13.62
N GLN A 178 8.72 9.28 -14.36
CA GLN A 178 8.98 10.56 -15.00
C GLN A 178 9.27 11.68 -13.97
N LEU A 179 8.50 11.75 -12.88
CA LEU A 179 8.73 12.72 -11.81
C LEU A 179 10.06 12.47 -11.07
N VAL A 180 10.42 11.20 -10.84
CA VAL A 180 11.75 10.85 -10.29
C VAL A 180 12.85 11.27 -11.26
N ALA A 181 12.69 11.05 -12.56
CA ALA A 181 13.68 11.43 -13.57
C ALA A 181 13.90 12.94 -13.65
N GLU A 182 12.83 13.73 -13.56
CA GLU A 182 12.90 15.19 -13.48
C GLU A 182 13.66 15.63 -12.21
N ALA A 183 13.32 15.05 -11.06
CA ALA A 183 13.95 15.40 -9.78
C ALA A 183 15.42 14.99 -9.71
N THR A 184 15.79 13.79 -10.18
CA THR A 184 17.20 13.34 -10.19
C THR A 184 18.04 14.15 -11.16
N HIS A 185 17.50 14.49 -12.34
CA HIS A 185 18.20 15.30 -13.33
C HIS A 185 18.43 16.73 -12.82
N ALA A 186 17.43 17.33 -12.17
CA ALA A 186 17.56 18.67 -11.57
C ALA A 186 18.67 18.76 -10.50
N LEU A 187 19.03 17.63 -9.88
CA LEU A 187 20.11 17.50 -8.90
C LEU A 187 21.44 17.05 -9.53
N GLY A 188 21.53 16.86 -10.85
CA GLY A 188 22.72 16.36 -11.54
C GLY A 188 23.03 14.87 -11.31
N LEU A 189 22.05 14.12 -10.77
CA LEU A 189 22.21 12.71 -10.39
C LEU A 189 22.00 11.78 -11.58
N THR A 190 21.26 12.21 -12.60
CA THR A 190 21.06 11.52 -13.88
C THR A 190 21.39 12.45 -15.05
N ASP A 191 21.81 11.87 -16.18
CA ASP A 191 22.24 12.64 -17.36
C ASP A 191 21.06 13.13 -18.23
N THR A 192 19.88 12.57 -18.02
CA THR A 192 18.66 12.86 -18.79
C THR A 192 17.41 12.68 -17.92
N THR A 193 16.29 13.23 -18.39
CA THR A 193 14.94 13.00 -17.87
C THR A 193 14.21 11.84 -18.56
N THR A 194 14.86 11.14 -19.51
CA THR A 194 14.27 9.99 -20.21
C THR A 194 14.13 8.79 -19.27
N VAL A 195 12.96 8.15 -19.29
CA VAL A 195 12.70 6.90 -18.57
C VAL A 195 12.92 5.70 -19.48
N LYS A 196 13.74 4.74 -19.03
CA LYS A 196 14.01 3.50 -19.76
C LYS A 196 12.97 2.43 -19.40
N SER A 197 12.30 1.87 -20.41
CA SER A 197 11.45 0.69 -20.23
C SER A 197 12.29 -0.58 -20.07
N LEU A 198 11.95 -1.40 -19.08
CA LEU A 198 12.54 -2.69 -18.80
C LEU A 198 11.46 -3.78 -18.80
N SER A 199 11.86 -5.00 -19.14
CA SER A 199 11.06 -6.19 -18.82
C SER A 199 10.95 -6.39 -17.30
N ALA A 200 9.97 -7.17 -16.86
CA ALA A 200 9.80 -7.52 -15.45
C ALA A 200 11.06 -8.19 -14.85
N ASP A 201 11.70 -9.09 -15.60
CA ASP A 201 12.90 -9.79 -15.15
C ASP A 201 14.14 -8.88 -15.08
N GLU A 202 14.25 -7.90 -15.97
CA GLU A 202 15.31 -6.90 -15.89
C GLU A 202 15.11 -5.95 -14.70
N ALA A 203 13.87 -5.55 -14.43
CA ALA A 203 13.56 -4.70 -13.28
C ALA A 203 13.89 -5.41 -11.96
N ASP A 204 13.58 -6.70 -11.85
CA ASP A 204 13.88 -7.49 -10.65
C ASP A 204 15.38 -7.66 -10.37
N LYS A 205 16.25 -7.56 -11.40
CA LYS A 205 17.71 -7.53 -11.20
C LYS A 205 18.18 -6.25 -10.50
N LEU A 206 17.42 -5.15 -10.62
CA LEU A 206 17.72 -3.87 -9.95
C LEU A 206 17.14 -3.81 -8.54
N TRP A 207 15.96 -4.41 -8.35
CA TRP A 207 15.32 -4.58 -7.05
C TRP A 207 14.39 -5.79 -7.10
N ALA A 208 14.69 -6.83 -6.30
CA ALA A 208 14.05 -8.15 -6.42
C ALA A 208 12.51 -8.19 -6.53
N PRO A 209 11.73 -7.31 -5.86
CA PRO A 209 10.27 -7.31 -6.00
C PRO A 209 9.73 -6.23 -6.98
N ALA A 210 10.57 -5.67 -7.85
CA ALA A 210 10.24 -4.57 -8.76
C ALA A 210 9.07 -4.89 -9.68
N ARG A 211 8.97 -6.10 -10.24
CA ARG A 211 7.84 -6.48 -11.11
C ARG A 211 6.49 -6.29 -10.43
N ILE A 212 6.44 -6.59 -9.13
CA ILE A 212 5.22 -6.48 -8.33
C ILE A 212 5.00 -5.01 -7.98
N PHE A 213 6.00 -4.38 -7.38
CA PHE A 213 5.84 -3.06 -6.79
C PHE A 213 5.79 -1.93 -7.80
N TRP A 214 6.36 -2.09 -9.00
CA TRP A 214 6.38 -1.08 -10.07
C TRP A 214 5.60 -1.51 -11.33
N GLY A 215 5.21 -2.79 -11.42
CA GLY A 215 4.62 -3.36 -12.63
C GLY A 215 3.22 -3.94 -12.46
N THR A 216 2.59 -3.85 -11.29
CA THR A 216 1.20 -4.31 -11.13
C THR A 216 0.26 -3.15 -10.82
N ASN A 217 -1.05 -3.39 -10.87
CA ASN A 217 -2.09 -2.44 -10.52
C ASN A 217 -2.58 -2.69 -9.09
N ALA A 218 -2.84 -1.62 -8.36
CA ALA A 218 -3.53 -1.66 -7.07
C ALA A 218 -4.41 -0.41 -6.93
N ARG A 219 -5.43 -0.37 -7.78
CA ARG A 219 -6.40 0.72 -7.88
C ARG A 219 -7.53 0.46 -6.89
N MET A 220 -7.61 1.30 -5.87
CA MET A 220 -8.61 1.15 -4.82
C MET A 220 -9.32 2.46 -4.49
N GLU A 221 -10.53 2.34 -3.95
CA GLU A 221 -11.34 3.44 -3.44
C GLU A 221 -11.73 3.18 -1.97
N GLY A 222 -11.35 4.11 -1.09
CA GLY A 222 -11.68 4.05 0.34
C GLY A 222 -13.08 4.57 0.65
N GLN A 223 -14.09 3.72 0.50
CA GLN A 223 -15.50 4.09 0.65
C GLN A 223 -15.95 4.03 2.11
N ARG A 224 -15.49 3.03 2.86
CA ARG A 224 -15.96 2.81 4.24
C ARG A 224 -15.50 3.92 5.19
N ALA A 225 -14.21 4.26 5.12
CA ALA A 225 -13.62 5.27 5.98
C ALA A 225 -14.27 6.65 5.74
N SER A 226 -14.51 7.03 4.49
CA SER A 226 -15.18 8.28 4.16
C SER A 226 -16.63 8.29 4.63
N ARG A 227 -17.41 7.24 4.34
CA ARG A 227 -18.84 7.15 4.68
C ARG A 227 -19.11 7.06 6.19
N LEU A 228 -18.29 6.32 6.95
CA LEU A 228 -18.60 5.98 8.35
C LEU A 228 -17.70 6.68 9.39
N LEU A 229 -16.52 7.15 8.99
CA LEU A 229 -15.55 7.79 9.89
C LEU A 229 -15.34 9.28 9.61
N GLY A 230 -16.00 9.82 8.59
CA GLY A 230 -15.75 11.19 8.12
C GLY A 230 -14.28 11.42 7.77
N TRP A 231 -13.60 10.36 7.30
CA TRP A 231 -12.17 10.39 7.02
C TRP A 231 -11.91 10.74 5.56
N SER A 232 -10.97 11.65 5.33
CA SER A 232 -10.45 11.99 4.02
C SER A 232 -8.97 12.41 4.13
N PRO A 233 -8.10 12.03 3.18
CA PRO A 233 -6.69 12.47 3.18
C PRO A 233 -6.58 13.99 3.12
N GLN A 234 -5.65 14.60 3.87
CA GLN A 234 -5.47 16.05 3.96
C GLN A 234 -4.03 16.51 3.65
N LYS A 235 -3.08 15.59 3.51
CA LYS A 235 -1.68 15.95 3.22
C LYS A 235 -1.46 16.25 1.74
N HIS A 236 -0.29 16.82 1.47
CA HIS A 236 0.18 17.11 0.11
C HIS A 236 0.25 15.84 -0.71
N SER A 237 0.23 15.98 -2.03
CA SER A 237 0.17 14.84 -2.93
C SER A 237 1.53 14.12 -3.05
N VAL A 238 1.50 12.88 -3.56
CA VAL A 238 2.72 12.11 -3.80
C VAL A 238 3.64 12.79 -4.84
N GLU A 239 3.06 13.48 -5.83
CA GLU A 239 3.80 14.28 -6.81
C GLU A 239 4.63 15.38 -6.13
N GLN A 240 4.05 16.03 -5.12
CA GLN A 240 4.73 17.07 -4.33
C GLN A 240 5.81 16.48 -3.40
N GLU A 241 5.67 15.21 -2.99
CA GLU A 241 6.63 14.52 -2.12
C GLU A 241 7.85 13.96 -2.87
N ILE A 242 7.71 13.56 -4.14
CA ILE A 242 8.77 12.89 -4.90
C ILE A 242 10.11 13.64 -4.89
N PRO A 243 10.17 14.97 -5.11
CA PRO A 243 11.45 15.70 -5.06
C PRO A 243 12.14 15.60 -3.69
N THR A 244 11.38 15.65 -2.59
CA THR A 244 11.90 15.47 -1.23
C THR A 244 12.45 14.06 -1.06
N THR A 245 11.71 13.04 -1.51
CA THR A 245 12.15 11.63 -1.45
C THR A 245 13.47 11.42 -2.21
N VAL A 246 13.59 11.95 -3.43
CA VAL A 246 14.83 11.85 -4.22
C VAL A 246 16.01 12.49 -3.49
N LYS A 247 15.82 13.68 -2.90
CA LYS A 247 16.87 14.36 -2.14
C LYS A 247 17.31 13.55 -0.92
N VAL A 248 16.36 12.98 -0.17
CA VAL A 248 16.64 12.11 0.99
C VAL A 248 17.48 10.91 0.55
N GLU A 249 17.09 10.22 -0.52
CA GLU A 249 17.83 9.06 -1.02
C GLU A 249 19.24 9.44 -1.51
N ALA A 250 19.38 10.58 -2.19
CA ALA A 250 20.69 11.06 -2.62
C ALA A 250 21.63 11.35 -1.46
N THR A 251 21.13 11.96 -0.37
CA THR A 251 21.92 12.18 0.85
C THR A 251 22.28 10.87 1.53
N LEU A 252 21.35 9.90 1.63
CA LEU A 252 21.65 8.58 2.19
C LEU A 252 22.72 7.82 1.39
N LEU A 253 22.79 8.05 0.07
CA LEU A 253 23.80 7.49 -0.83
C LEU A 253 25.10 8.30 -0.89
N GLY A 254 25.22 9.41 -0.14
CA GLY A 254 26.39 10.29 -0.15
C GLY A 254 26.62 11.01 -1.49
N LYS A 255 25.54 11.30 -2.23
CA LYS A 255 25.56 12.01 -3.53
C LYS A 255 25.16 13.48 -3.41
N LEU A 256 24.65 13.91 -2.26
CA LEU A 256 24.39 15.29 -1.83
C LEU A 256 24.81 15.44 -0.37
#